data_AF-A0A1R0W4Q3-F1
#
_entry.id   AF-A0A1R0W4Q3-F1
#
_cell.length_a   1.000
_cell.length_b   1.000
_cell.length_c   1.000
_cell.angle_alpha   90.00
_cell.angle_beta   90.00
_cell.angle_gamma   90.00
#
_symmetry.space_group_name_H-M   'P 1'
#
loop_
_entity.id
_entity.type
_entity.pdbx_description
1 polymer ?
#
loop_
_entity_poly.entity_id
_entity_poly.type
_entity_poly.pdbx_seq_one_letter_code
_entity_poly.pdbx_strand_id
1 'polypeptide(L)' 'MNVRDVRLNKPQDVRRMIAQLINELRRNTSLDPIKRANTIGYLSNVIMKSMELGDIREDIDKIKELIEKAGGND' A
#
# COMPACT_ATOMS: atom_id res chain seq x y z
N MET A 1 2.13 -21.76 10.16
CA MET A 1 2.27 -20.29 10.35
C MET A 1 1.04 -19.81 11.07
N ASN A 2 1.18 -19.16 12.22
CA ASN A 2 0.06 -18.53 12.91
C ASN A 2 -0.20 -17.18 12.22
N VAL A 3 -1.19 -17.13 11.33
CA VAL A 3 -1.56 -15.89 10.63
C VAL A 3 -2.26 -15.02 11.67
N ARG A 4 -1.51 -14.14 12.33
CA ARG A 4 -2.11 -13.09 13.16
C ARG A 4 -2.92 -12.20 12.24
N ASP A 5 -4.20 -11.98 12.57
CA ASP A 5 -5.05 -11.07 11.81
C ASP A 5 -4.42 -9.68 11.75
N VAL A 6 -3.98 -9.28 10.55
CA VAL A 6 -3.44 -7.95 10.30
C VAL A 6 -4.61 -7.03 10.00
N ARG A 7 -4.93 -6.12 10.93
CA ARG A 7 -5.86 -5.02 10.65
C ARG A 7 -5.17 -4.00 9.74
N LEU A 8 -5.76 -3.76 8.57
CA LEU A 8 -5.29 -2.78 7.59
C LEU A 8 -6.10 -1.49 7.77
N ASN A 9 -5.50 -0.44 8.33
CA ASN A 9 -6.20 0.81 8.62
C ASN A 9 -5.75 1.98 7.75
N LYS A 10 -4.54 1.88 7.19
CA LYS A 10 -3.96 2.91 6.33
C LYS A 10 -3.23 2.29 5.14
N PRO A 11 -3.06 3.03 4.03
CA PRO A 11 -2.37 2.52 2.85
C PRO A 11 -0.97 1.94 3.18
N GLN A 12 -0.25 2.53 4.14
CA GLN A 12 1.05 2.03 4.61
C GLN A 12 1.00 0.57 5.11
N ASP A 13 -0.10 0.14 5.73
CA ASP A 13 -0.25 -1.22 6.24
C ASP A 13 -0.35 -2.23 5.08
N VAL A 14 -1.11 -1.87 4.04
CA VAL A 14 -1.24 -2.64 2.80
C VAL A 14 0.12 -2.76 2.12
N ARG A 15 0.86 -1.65 2.02
CA ARG A 15 2.22 -1.65 1.44
C ARG A 15 3.14 -2.63 2.16
N ARG A 16 3.15 -2.61 3.50
CA ARG A 16 3.99 -3.50 4.30
C ARG A 16 3.61 -4.97 4.12
N MET A 17 2.32 -5.28 4.17
CA MET A 17 1.83 -6.66 4.03
C MET A 17 2.17 -7.22 2.65
N ILE A 18 1.91 -6.47 1.58
CA ILE A 18 2.17 -6.94 0.23
C ILE A 18 3.67 -7.10 -0.03
N ALA A 19 4.51 -6.21 0.51
CA ALA A 19 5.96 -6.34 0.37
C ALA A 19 6.47 -7.64 1.01
N GLN A 20 5.89 -8.06 2.14
CA GLN A 20 6.20 -9.34 2.76
C GLN A 20 5.79 -10.51 1.86
N LEU A 21 4.57 -10.48 1.31
CA LEU A 21 4.07 -11.52 0.39
C LEU A 21 4.91 -11.63 -0.88
N ILE A 22 5.30 -10.51 -1.50
CA ILE A 22 6.19 -10.51 -2.68
C ILE A 22 7.52 -11.19 -2.33
N ASN A 23 8.11 -10.86 -1.18
CA ASN A 23 9.37 -11.45 -0.75
C ASN A 23 9.25 -12.95 -0.45
N GLU A 24 8.15 -13.40 0.14
CA GLU A 24 7.84 -14.82 0.33
C GLU A 24 7.71 -15.55 -1.00
N LEU A 25 6.95 -14.99 -1.95
CA LEU A 25 6.79 -15.54 -3.29
C LEU A 25 8.14 -15.64 -4.01
N ARG A 26 8.96 -14.58 -3.98
CA ARG A 26 10.30 -14.57 -4.61
C ARG A 26 11.22 -15.67 -4.09
N ARG A 27 11.14 -15.99 -2.80
CA ARG A 27 11.94 -17.06 -2.17
C ARG A 27 11.36 -18.45 -2.41
N ASN A 28 10.08 -18.57 -2.76
CA ASN A 28 9.45 -19.86 -2.97
C ASN A 28 9.79 -20.41 -4.37
N THR A 29 10.80 -21.28 -4.42
CA THR A 29 11.25 -21.97 -5.64
C THR A 29 10.40 -23.16 -6.04
N SER A 30 9.48 -23.61 -5.17
CA SER A 30 8.60 -24.75 -5.44
C SER A 30 7.37 -24.39 -6.28
N LEU A 31 7.06 -23.10 -6.40
CA LEU A 31 5.97 -22.60 -7.24
C LEU A 31 6.38 -22.52 -8.70
N ASP A 32 5.40 -22.74 -9.59
CA ASP A 32 5.56 -22.49 -11.02
C ASP A 32 6.09 -21.07 -11.28
N PRO A 33 7.20 -20.91 -12.02
CA PRO A 33 7.85 -19.61 -12.21
C PRO A 33 6.95 -18.55 -12.86
N ILE A 34 6.10 -18.94 -13.82
CA ILE A 34 5.22 -18.03 -14.55
C ILE A 34 4.09 -17.54 -13.64
N LYS A 35 3.42 -18.45 -12.94
CA LYS A 35 2.38 -18.09 -11.95
C LYS A 35 2.95 -17.18 -10.88
N ARG A 36 4.14 -17.50 -10.35
CA ARG A 36 4.83 -16.67 -9.36
C ARG A 36 5.10 -15.26 -9.89
N ALA A 37 5.62 -15.12 -11.10
CA ALA A 37 5.87 -13.83 -11.72
C ALA A 37 4.57 -13.01 -11.89
N ASN A 38 3.51 -13.64 -12.39
CA ASN A 38 2.21 -13.00 -12.56
C ASN A 38 1.61 -12.51 -11.24
N THR A 39 1.68 -13.34 -10.18
CA THR A 39 1.22 -12.95 -8.85
C THR A 39 2.03 -11.78 -8.27
N ILE A 40 3.36 -11.80 -8.43
CA ILE A 40 4.21 -10.67 -8.01
C ILE A 40 3.84 -9.39 -8.77
N GLY A 41 3.61 -9.49 -10.09
CA GLY A 41 3.18 -8.36 -10.91
C GLY A 41 1.86 -7.76 -10.44
N TYR A 42 0.87 -8.61 -10.18
CA TYR A 42 -0.41 -8.18 -9.61
C TYR A 42 -0.24 -7.48 -8.26
N LEU A 43 0.51 -8.08 -7.32
CA LEU A 43 0.78 -7.50 -6.01
C LEU A 43 1.52 -6.16 -6.10
N SER A 44 2.46 -6.03 -7.03
CA SER A 44 3.19 -4.79 -7.29
C SER A 44 2.23 -3.66 -7.70
N ASN A 45 1.27 -3.94 -8.60
CA ASN A 45 0.26 -2.97 -9.01
C ASN A 45 -0.62 -2.53 -7.83
N VAL A 46 -1.02 -3.46 -6.96
CA VAL A 46 -1.81 -3.12 -5.76
C VAL A 46 -0.99 -2.25 -4.80
N ILE A 47 0.31 -2.53 -4.64
CA ILE A 47 1.21 -1.69 -3.84
C ILE A 47 1.29 -0.27 -4.40
N MET A 48 1.48 -0.13 -5.72
CA MET A 48 1.57 1.17 -6.38
C MET A 48 0.27 1.95 -6.17
N LYS A 49 -0.88 1.29 -6.30
CA LYS A 49 -2.17 1.94 -6.05
C LYS A 49 -2.31 2.43 -4.62
N SER A 50 -1.81 1.66 -3.66
CA SER A 50 -1.77 2.06 -2.25
C SER A 50 -0.77 3.18 -1.97
N MET A 51 0.26 3.39 -2.81
CA MET A 51 1.15 4.54 -2.72
C MET A 51 0.42 5.80 -3.19
N GLU A 52 -0.15 5.75 -4.40
CA GLU A 52 -0.94 6.86 -4.97
C GLU A 52 -2.04 7.36 -4.03
N LEU A 53 -2.81 6.44 -3.42
CA LEU A 53 -3.88 6.81 -2.49
C LEU A 53 -3.34 7.47 -1.21
N GLY A 54 -2.13 7.11 -0.77
CA GLY A 54 -1.46 7.75 0.35
C GLY A 54 -1.05 9.18 0.01
N ASP A 55 -0.46 9.38 -1.16
CA ASP A 55 0.02 10.69 -1.63
C ASP A 55 -1.15 11.65 -1.86
N ILE A 56 -2.22 11.16 -2.50
CA ILE A 56 -3.47 11.92 -2.68
C ILE A 56 -4.06 12.34 -1.33
N ARG A 57 -4.00 11.46 -0.32
CA ARG A 57 -4.50 11.78 1.01
C ARG A 57 -3.70 12.90 1.65
N GLU A 58 -2.37 12.85 1.54
CA GLU A 58 -1.47 13.88 2.04
C GLU A 58 -1.74 15.24 1.37
N ASP A 59 -1.94 15.24 0.05
CA ASP A 59 -2.24 16.46 -0.70
C ASP A 59 -3.60 17.06 -0.29
N ILE A 60 -4.63 16.22 -0.08
CA ILE A 60 -5.92 16.67 0.44
C ILE A 60 -5.79 17.30 1.83
N ASP A 61 -5.01 16.67 2.72
CA ASP A 61 -4.83 17.17 4.08
C ASP A 61 -4.09 18.52 4.05
N LYS A 62 -3.07 18.69 3.19
CA LYS A 62 -2.41 20.00 2.95
C LYS A 62 -3.37 21.07 2.42
N ILE A 63 -4.23 20.72 1.46
CA ILE A 63 -5.23 21.65 0.91
C ILE A 63 -6.20 22.11 2.01
N LYS A 64 -6.67 21.19 2.85
CA LYS A 64 -7.56 21.52 3.98
C LYS A 64 -6.90 22.47 4.97
N GLU A 65 -5.64 22.23 5.33
CA GLU A 65 -4.89 23.12 6.21
C GLU A 65 -4.75 24.54 5.63
N LEU A 66 -4.53 24.65 4.31
CA LEU A 66 -4.46 25.95 3.64
C LEU A 66 -5.82 26.68 3.65
N ILE A 67 -6.92 25.96 3.44
CA ILE A 67 -8.27 26.52 3.49
C ILE A 67 -8.60 27.00 4.91
N GLU A 68 -8.31 26.22 5.94
CA GLU A 68 -8.53 26.61 7.34
C GLU A 68 -7.73 27.85 7.72
N LYS A 69 -6.46 27.93 7.30
CA LYS A 69 -5.63 29.13 7.50
C LYS A 69 -6.16 30.35 6.76
N ALA A 70 -6.75 30.16 5.57
CA ALA A 70 -7.32 31.24 4.78
C ALA A 70 -8.69 31.73 5.31
N GLY A 71 -9.49 30.84 5.91
CA GLY A 71 -10.82 31.15 6.44
C GLY A 71 -10.84 31.59 7.93
N GLY A 72 -9.73 31.48 8.64
CA GLY A 72 -9.60 31.87 10.05
C GLY A 72 -9.18 33.33 10.29
N ASN A 73 -9.38 34.21 9.32
CA ASN A 73 -8.90 35.61 9.36
C ASN A 73 -10.04 36.66 9.33
N ASP A 74 -11.24 36.25 9.77
CA ASP A 74 -12.40 37.13 10.02
C ASP A 74 -12.74 37.18 11.53
#